data_AF-A0A1H0ICL7-F1
#
_entry.id   AF-A0A1H0ICL7-F1
#
_cell.length_a   1.000
_cell.length_b   1.000
_cell.length_c   1.000
_cell.angle_alpha   90.00
_cell.angle_beta   90.00
_cell.angle_gamma   90.00
#
_symmetry.space_group_name_H-M   'P 1'
#
loop_
_entity.id
_entity.type
_entity.pdbx_description
1 polymer ?
#
loop_
_entity_poly.entity_id
_entity_poly.type
_entity_poly.pdbx_seq_one_letter_code
_entity_poly.pdbx_strand_id
1 'polypeptide(L)'
;MLSELELRSIIEGSFLPKRCECTKAEDASLTIKIYDDRDRDRVDLEVKGINADKLDSSRAICNLIAGLREDLKHTHAPALQRAGGRSFY
;
A
#
# COMPACT_ATOMS: atom_id res chain seq x y z
N MET A 1 -6.39 18.59 12.02
CA MET A 1 -6.85 17.28 11.53
C MET A 1 -6.84 17.35 10.01
N LEU A 2 -6.04 16.52 9.36
CA LEU A 2 -6.08 16.38 7.91
C LEU A 2 -7.40 15.69 7.53
N SER A 3 -8.06 16.19 6.48
CA SER A 3 -9.22 15.48 5.94
C SER A 3 -8.77 14.17 5.30
N GLU A 4 -9.67 13.20 5.25
CA GLU A 4 -9.40 11.90 4.63
C GLU A 4 -8.87 12.02 3.19
N LEU A 5 -9.42 12.96 2.41
CA LEU A 5 -8.97 13.28 1.05
C LEU A 5 -7.53 13.80 1.02
N GLU A 6 -7.15 14.65 1.96
CA GLU A 6 -5.79 15.21 2.05
C GLU A 6 -4.78 14.10 2.37
N LEU A 7 -5.12 13.24 3.32
CA LEU A 7 -4.29 12.09 3.69
C LEU A 7 -4.08 11.16 2.48
N ARG A 8 -5.16 10.82 1.77
CA ARG A 8 -5.12 9.98 0.57
C ARG A 8 -4.24 10.63 -0.50
N SER A 9 -4.47 11.90 -0.80
CA SER A 9 -3.69 12.66 -1.80
C SER A 9 -2.20 12.68 -1.49
N ILE A 10 -1.80 12.88 -0.23
CA ILE A 10 -0.39 12.85 0.19
C ILE A 10 0.22 11.46 -0.02
N ILE A 11 -0.48 10.42 0.42
CA ILE A 11 -0.03 9.03 0.28
C ILE A 11 0.08 8.69 -1.21
N GLU A 12 -0.98 8.88 -1.99
CA GLU A 12 -1.05 8.53 -3.41
C GLU A 12 0.01 9.29 -4.23
N GLY A 13 0.19 10.59 -3.96
CA GLY A 13 1.21 11.41 -4.59
C GLY A 13 2.65 10.98 -4.26
N SER A 14 2.88 10.36 -3.10
CA SER A 14 4.21 9.92 -2.68
C SER A 14 4.73 8.68 -3.42
N PHE A 15 3.86 7.97 -4.16
CA PHE A 15 4.24 6.79 -4.93
C PHE A 15 4.35 7.03 -6.44
N LEU A 16 4.11 8.25 -6.91
CA LEU A 16 4.31 8.60 -8.32
C LEU A 16 5.75 8.29 -8.79
N PRO A 17 5.94 7.76 -10.01
CA PRO A 17 4.95 7.56 -11.08
C PRO A 17 4.05 6.31 -10.93
N LYS A 18 4.29 5.43 -9.94
CA LYS A 18 3.43 4.27 -9.71
C LYS A 18 2.05 4.72 -9.26
N ARG A 19 1.02 4.00 -9.72
CA ARG A 19 -0.35 4.24 -9.27
C ARG A 19 -0.51 3.68 -7.86
N CYS A 20 -0.93 4.53 -6.94
CA CYS A 20 -1.32 4.13 -5.58
C CYS A 20 -2.78 4.48 -5.40
N GLU A 21 -3.53 3.61 -4.74
CA GLU A 21 -4.94 3.78 -4.43
C GLU A 21 -5.14 3.59 -2.94
N CYS A 22 -5.71 4.60 -2.31
CA CYS A 22 -5.94 4.62 -0.87
C CYS A 22 -7.45 4.62 -0.59
N THR A 23 -7.96 3.51 -0.07
CA THR A 23 -9.39 3.30 0.22
C THR A 23 -9.59 3.10 1.72
N LYS A 24 -10.47 3.88 2.34
CA LYS A 24 -10.89 3.67 3.72
C LYS A 24 -12.14 2.80 3.76
N ALA A 25 -12.10 1.75 4.57
CA ALA A 25 -13.23 0.89 4.88
C ALA A 25 -14.13 1.53 5.95
N GLU A 26 -15.36 1.02 6.07
CA GLU A 26 -16.35 1.46 7.06
C GLU A 26 -15.88 1.24 8.51
N ASP A 27 -15.00 0.25 8.72
CA ASP A 27 -14.32 -0.06 9.99
C ASP A 27 -13.19 0.95 10.34
N ALA A 28 -13.09 2.06 9.62
CA ALA A 28 -12.01 3.06 9.75
C ALA A 28 -10.59 2.54 9.44
N SER A 29 -10.48 1.31 8.92
CA SER A 29 -9.26 0.74 8.38
C SER A 29 -8.99 1.22 6.95
N LEU A 30 -7.78 1.65 6.68
CA LEU A 30 -7.28 2.01 5.36
C LEU A 30 -6.68 0.79 4.69
N THR A 31 -6.97 0.70 3.40
CA THR A 31 -6.39 -0.23 2.45
C THR A 31 -5.61 0.58 1.42
N ILE A 32 -4.35 0.24 1.25
CA ILE A 32 -3.46 0.90 0.29
C ILE A 32 -3.01 -0.15 -0.72
N LYS A 33 -3.28 0.12 -2.00
CA LYS A 33 -2.88 -0.72 -3.12
C LYS A 33 -1.92 0.05 -4.00
N ILE A 34 -0.79 -0.56 -4.31
CA ILE A 34 0.22 0.02 -5.18
C ILE A 34 0.33 -0.87 -6.40
N TYR A 35 0.06 -0.29 -7.56
CA TYR A 35 0.06 -0.97 -8.83
C TYR A 35 1.42 -0.84 -9.51
N ASP A 36 1.69 -1.77 -10.42
CA ASP A 36 2.90 -1.71 -11.21
C ASP A 36 2.88 -0.50 -12.16
N ASP A 37 4.08 -0.04 -12.53
CA ASP A 37 4.25 1.07 -13.48
C ASP A 37 3.93 0.63 -14.92
N ARG A 38 4.26 -0.62 -15.26
CA ARG A 38 4.08 -1.18 -16.61
C ARG A 38 2.69 -1.77 -16.82
N ASP A 39 2.13 -2.35 -15.76
CA ASP A 39 0.80 -2.95 -15.79
C ASP A 39 -0.12 -2.32 -14.73
N ARG A 40 -1.14 -1.58 -15.20
CA ARG A 40 -2.04 -0.82 -14.33
C ARG A 40 -3.06 -1.68 -13.57
N ASP A 41 -3.22 -2.95 -13.94
CA ASP A 41 -4.13 -3.88 -13.29
C ASP A 41 -3.38 -4.75 -12.26
N ARG A 42 -2.07 -4.94 -12.48
CA ARG A 42 -1.21 -5.65 -11.54
C ARG A 42 -0.95 -4.84 -10.27
N VAL A 43 -1.43 -5.36 -9.15
CA VAL A 43 -1.06 -4.89 -7.81
C VAL A 43 0.29 -5.50 -7.42
N ASP A 44 1.28 -4.65 -7.17
CA ASP A 44 2.60 -5.06 -6.68
C ASP A 44 2.60 -5.21 -5.16
N LEU A 45 1.89 -4.32 -4.45
CA LEU A 45 1.73 -4.36 -3.00
C LEU A 45 0.30 -4.00 -2.58
N GLU A 46 -0.29 -4.81 -1.70
CA GLU A 46 -1.58 -4.53 -1.07
C GLU A 46 -1.41 -4.62 0.46
N VAL A 47 -1.73 -3.54 1.16
CA VAL A 47 -1.73 -3.49 2.62
C VAL A 47 -3.12 -3.11 3.11
N LYS A 48 -3.67 -3.91 4.03
CA LYS A 48 -4.99 -3.73 4.64
C LYS A 48 -4.87 -3.55 6.15
N GLY A 49 -5.88 -2.95 6.78
CA GLY A 49 -5.95 -2.82 8.23
C GLY A 49 -5.12 -1.66 8.81
N ILE A 50 -4.79 -0.66 7.99
CA ILE A 50 -4.03 0.51 8.47
C ILE A 50 -4.99 1.42 9.23
N ASN A 51 -4.67 1.75 10.48
CA ASN A 51 -5.53 2.64 11.26
C ASN A 51 -5.36 4.09 10.77
N ALA A 52 -6.39 4.64 10.13
CA ALA A 52 -6.40 6.03 9.66
C ALA A 52 -6.21 7.04 10.79
N ASP A 53 -6.74 6.71 11.98
CA ASP A 53 -6.64 7.54 13.18
C ASP A 53 -5.19 7.75 13.64
N LYS A 54 -4.30 6.78 13.35
CA LYS A 54 -2.86 6.88 13.65
C LYS A 54 -2.09 7.75 12.66
N LEU A 55 -2.73 8.22 11.59
CA LEU A 55 -2.15 9.07 10.56
C LEU A 55 -2.53 10.54 10.77
N ASP A 56 -2.59 10.97 12.03
CA ASP A 56 -2.94 12.33 12.44
C ASP A 56 -1.80 13.34 12.24
N SER A 57 -0.57 12.84 12.13
CA SER A 57 0.65 13.64 12.04
C SER A 57 1.45 13.34 10.78
N SER A 58 2.10 14.35 10.21
CA SER A 58 2.99 14.19 9.05
C SER A 58 4.07 13.12 9.29
N ARG A 59 4.57 13.00 10.53
CA ARG A 59 5.55 11.97 10.90
C ARG A 59 4.96 10.56 10.75
N ALA A 60 3.72 10.33 11.17
CA ALA A 60 3.08 9.03 11.04
C ALA A 60 2.84 8.66 9.56
N ILE A 61 2.43 9.64 8.75
CA ILE A 61 2.24 9.49 7.31
C ILE A 61 3.58 9.15 6.62
N CYS A 62 4.64 9.90 6.91
CA CYS A 62 5.98 9.61 6.39
C CYS A 62 6.48 8.23 6.80
N ASN A 63 6.21 7.80 8.04
CA ASN A 63 6.62 6.49 8.53
C ASN A 63 5.88 5.36 7.80
N LEU A 64 4.59 5.54 7.54
CA LEU A 64 3.80 4.62 6.72
C LEU A 64 4.35 4.54 5.29
N ILE A 65 4.58 5.69 4.65
CA ILE A 65 5.13 5.74 3.28
C ILE A 65 6.50 5.08 3.23
N ALA A 66 7.37 5.32 4.22
CA ALA A 66 8.68 4.70 4.30
C ALA A 66 8.57 3.17 4.38
N GLY A 67 7.73 2.64 5.27
CA GLY A 67 7.48 1.21 5.39
C GLY A 67 6.95 0.59 4.09
N LEU A 68 5.94 1.21 3.47
CA LEU A 68 5.40 0.75 2.18
C LEU A 68 6.45 0.74 1.07
N ARG A 69 7.35 1.73 1.03
CA ARG A 69 8.45 1.77 0.05
C ARG A 69 9.50 0.68 0.31
N GLU A 70 9.75 0.33 1.56
CA GLU A 70 10.61 -0.80 1.92
C GLU A 70 9.97 -2.14 1.53
N ASP A 71 8.68 -2.34 1.82
CA ASP A 71 7.92 -3.52 1.40
C ASP A 71 7.89 -3.68 -0.13
N LEU A 72 7.70 -2.59 -0.87
CA LEU A 72 7.80 -2.60 -2.35
C LEU A 72 9.18 -3.04 -2.84
N LYS A 73 10.25 -2.53 -2.22
CA LYS A 73 11.63 -2.94 -2.57
C LYS A 73 11.85 -4.43 -2.30
N HIS A 74 11.28 -4.95 -1.21
CA HIS A 74 11.33 -6.36 -0.87
C HIS A 74 10.45 -7.23 -1.79
N THR A 75 9.31 -6.72 -2.24
CA THR A 75 8.39 -7.43 -3.14
C THR A 75 8.92 -7.50 -4.57
N HIS A 76 9.71 -6.49 -4.97
CA HIS A 76 10.42 -6.47 -6.25
C HIS A 76 11.75 -7.23 -6.22
N ALA A 77 12.22 -7.71 -5.06
CA ALA A 77 13.09 -8.87 -5.05
C ALA A 77 12.23 -10.04 -5.54
N PRO A 78 12.66 -10.84 -6.53
CA PRO A 78 11.80 -11.85 -7.11
C PRO A 78 11.29 -12.74 -5.99
N ALA A 79 10.02 -12.54 -5.62
CA ALA A 79 9.27 -13.50 -4.87
C ALA A 79 9.26 -14.72 -5.77
N LEU A 80 10.23 -15.61 -5.57
CA LEU A 80 10.00 -17.04 -5.61
C LEU A 80 8.71 -17.21 -4.82
N GLN A 81 7.59 -17.16 -5.54
CA GLN A 81 6.33 -17.73 -5.12
C GLN A 81 6.67 -19.19 -4.87
N ARG A 82 7.14 -19.46 -3.66
CA ARG A 82 6.96 -20.73 -2.99
C ARG A 82 5.46 -20.80 -2.71
N ALA A 83 4.69 -20.99 -3.78
CA ALA A 83 3.44 -21.71 -3.70
C ALA A 83 3.83 -23.15 -3.35
N GLY A 84 4.05 -23.36 -2.06
CA GLY A 84 4.17 -24.68 -1.48
C GLY A 84 2.85 -25.41 -1.67
N GLY A 85 2.89 -26.42 -2.54
CA GLY A 85 2.29 -27.73 -2.36
C GLY A 85 0.80 -27.82 -2.03
N ARG A 86 0.03 -28.35 -2.99
CA ARG A 86 -0.85 -29.51 -2.74
C ARG A 86 -1.30 -30.21 -4.04
N SER A 87 -0.46 -31.13 -4.46
CA SER A 87 -0.69 -32.56 -4.71
C SER A 87 -2.05 -33.13 -5.17
N PHE A 88 -1.89 -34.16 -6.03
CA PHE A 88 -2.72 -35.34 -6.32
C PHE A 88 -3.75 -35.28 -7.45
N TYR A 89 -3.34 -35.85 -8.61
CA TYR A 89 -4.09 -36.90 -9.30
C TYR A 89 -3.09 -38.00 -9.71
#